data_AF-C7PXQ9-F1
#
_entry.id   AF-C7PXQ9-F1
#
_cell.length_a   1.000
_cell.length_b   1.000
_cell.length_c   1.000
_cell.angle_alpha   90.00
_cell.angle_beta   90.00
_cell.angle_gamma   90.00
#
_symmetry.space_group_name_H-M   'P 1'
#
loop_
_entity.id
_entity.type
_entity.pdbx_description
1 polymer ?
#
loop_
_entity_poly.entity_id
_entity_poly.type
_entity_poly.pdbx_seq_one_letter_code
_entity_poly.pdbx_strand_id
1 'polypeptide(L)'
;MTMTADSTDSSRSDRPTAQTAPTSPTATAPIVQAQQQTGLPPEQLLHSGNAGMIIYRVGQLEYEFAREGRGYSVDLLKYVNDNQVGIATTFAYEEVFGVRDRMHWLIHMRSPNQYGELLEMVDHDEKFQDISVVDRLPEKGHGNWEKMFTPRSFAERILVPQHGLHLRHGEAEGDGDATEAQNFAPSARHQSAQPFDVQLNSANAGAVVLREADVKYEYRKEGRLFGFDWQEYVNRELAGRVTILLYEETFGRQDHIYWLIHLRSLDDWQALADLERTDGIQKEIYAKPRLHESKGGGTWDQLFVSTSIRDTLMLPYRTSDVAAS
;
A
#
# COMPACT_ATOMS: atom_id res chain seq x y z
N MET A 1 -36.12 -49.14 -66.40
CA MET A 1 -35.17 -49.39 -67.49
C MET A 1 -34.20 -48.21 -67.49
N THR A 2 -32.91 -48.31 -67.22
CA THR A 2 -31.99 -49.44 -67.05
C THR A 2 -30.79 -48.86 -66.29
N MET A 3 -30.19 -49.66 -65.41
CA MET A 3 -28.91 -49.32 -64.75
C MET A 3 -27.79 -49.17 -65.77
N THR A 4 -26.78 -48.36 -65.46
CA THR A 4 -25.37 -48.75 -65.55
C THR A 4 -24.50 -47.73 -64.80
N ALA A 5 -23.66 -48.28 -63.93
CA ALA A 5 -22.55 -47.61 -63.26
C ALA A 5 -21.28 -47.72 -64.12
N ASP A 6 -20.38 -46.74 -64.03
CA ASP A 6 -18.96 -46.90 -63.66
C ASP A 6 -18.21 -45.55 -63.85
N SER A 7 -17.47 -45.09 -62.82
CA SER A 7 -15.99 -45.20 -62.71
C SER A 7 -15.27 -43.99 -63.32
N THR A 8 -14.90 -43.01 -62.50
CA THR A 8 -13.52 -42.66 -62.04
C THR A 8 -13.02 -41.40 -62.75
N ASP A 9 -12.67 -40.34 -62.03
CA ASP A 9 -11.26 -40.06 -61.75
C ASP A 9 -11.10 -38.91 -60.75
N SER A 10 -10.05 -39.07 -59.96
CA SER A 10 -9.53 -38.30 -58.84
C SER A 10 -8.80 -37.05 -59.33
N SER A 11 -9.05 -35.90 -58.70
CA SER A 11 -8.00 -34.93 -58.33
C SER A 11 -8.61 -33.73 -57.58
N ARG A 12 -8.87 -33.91 -56.28
CA ARG A 12 -9.09 -32.78 -55.37
C ARG A 12 -7.77 -32.47 -54.66
N SER A 13 -7.26 -31.28 -54.96
CA SER A 13 -6.13 -30.61 -54.33
C SER A 13 -6.34 -30.47 -52.82
N ASP A 14 -5.57 -31.22 -52.03
CA ASP A 14 -5.39 -30.99 -50.60
C ASP A 14 -4.66 -29.66 -50.36
N ARG A 15 -5.39 -28.66 -49.84
CA ARG A 15 -4.77 -27.50 -49.17
C ARG A 15 -4.47 -27.90 -47.73
N PRO A 16 -3.21 -27.84 -47.26
CA PRO A 16 -2.92 -28.06 -45.86
C PRO A 16 -3.47 -26.89 -45.03
N THR A 17 -4.39 -27.21 -44.13
CA THR A 17 -4.87 -26.35 -43.05
C THR A 17 -3.68 -25.98 -42.17
N ALA A 18 -3.29 -24.70 -42.18
CA ALA A 18 -2.29 -24.17 -41.27
C ALA A 18 -2.81 -24.34 -39.84
N GLN A 19 -2.22 -25.28 -39.12
CA GLN A 19 -2.45 -25.52 -37.71
C GLN A 19 -1.84 -24.35 -36.94
N THR A 20 -2.68 -23.44 -36.46
CA THR A 20 -2.29 -22.33 -35.61
C THR A 20 -1.67 -22.91 -34.34
N ALA A 21 -0.36 -22.75 -34.19
CA ALA A 21 0.34 -23.09 -32.97
C ALA A 21 -0.29 -22.34 -31.77
N PRO A 22 -0.42 -22.97 -30.60
CA PRO A 22 -0.87 -22.28 -29.41
C PRO A 22 0.11 -21.15 -29.09
N THR A 23 -0.39 -19.91 -29.14
CA THR A 23 0.31 -18.73 -28.65
C THR A 23 0.80 -19.01 -27.23
N SER A 24 2.11 -18.98 -27.04
CA SER A 24 2.73 -19.08 -25.72
C SER A 24 2.06 -18.08 -24.76
N PRO A 25 1.81 -18.46 -23.50
CA PRO A 25 1.23 -17.53 -22.53
C PRO A 25 2.14 -16.31 -22.43
N THR A 26 1.56 -15.13 -22.67
CA THR A 26 2.20 -13.83 -22.42
C THR A 26 2.75 -13.86 -21.01
N ALA A 27 4.07 -13.85 -20.85
CA ALA A 27 4.70 -13.83 -19.54
C ALA A 27 4.20 -12.61 -18.78
N THR A 28 3.40 -12.81 -17.74
CA THR A 28 2.97 -11.76 -16.83
C THR A 28 4.23 -11.12 -16.25
N ALA A 29 4.36 -9.80 -16.40
CA ALA A 29 5.50 -9.07 -15.85
C ALA A 29 5.62 -9.36 -14.35
N PRO A 30 6.85 -9.50 -13.80
CA PRO A 30 7.03 -9.81 -12.39
C PRO A 30 6.43 -8.72 -11.52
N ILE A 31 5.68 -9.13 -10.50
CA ILE A 31 5.14 -8.24 -9.47
C ILE A 31 6.33 -7.70 -8.67
N VAL A 32 6.47 -6.37 -8.66
CA VAL A 32 7.51 -5.71 -7.86
C VAL A 32 6.95 -5.43 -6.48
N GLN A 33 7.78 -5.71 -5.47
CA GLN A 33 7.41 -5.58 -4.06
C GLN A 33 8.42 -4.66 -3.36
N ALA A 34 7.96 -3.88 -2.39
CA ALA A 34 8.83 -2.94 -1.70
C ALA A 34 9.95 -3.63 -0.89
N GLN A 35 9.76 -4.88 -0.47
CA GLN A 35 10.81 -5.69 0.16
C GLN A 35 12.08 -5.83 -0.70
N GLN A 36 11.96 -5.72 -2.04
CA GLN A 36 13.09 -5.78 -2.96
C GLN A 36 13.97 -4.53 -2.92
N GLN A 37 13.56 -3.48 -2.20
CA GLN A 37 14.32 -2.25 -2.00
C GLN A 37 15.39 -2.39 -0.91
N THR A 38 15.38 -3.49 -0.14
CA THR A 38 16.30 -3.75 0.96
C THR A 38 16.92 -5.14 0.85
N GLY A 39 18.09 -5.33 1.47
CA GLY A 39 18.74 -6.63 1.60
C GLY A 39 18.32 -7.41 2.85
N LEU A 40 17.51 -6.81 3.72
CA LEU A 40 17.05 -7.44 4.96
C LEU A 40 16.05 -8.57 4.66
N PRO A 41 16.08 -9.67 5.43
CA PRO A 41 15.12 -10.74 5.26
C PRO A 41 13.74 -10.33 5.83
N PRO A 42 12.62 -10.90 5.32
CA PRO A 42 11.26 -10.46 5.67
C PRO A 42 10.96 -10.40 7.16
N GLU A 43 11.50 -11.33 7.96
CA GLU A 43 11.30 -11.39 9.40
C GLU A 43 11.95 -10.24 10.20
N GLN A 44 12.87 -9.50 9.57
CA GLN A 44 13.51 -8.32 10.16
C GLN A 44 12.85 -7.00 9.73
N LEU A 45 11.88 -7.04 8.80
CA LEU A 45 11.22 -5.86 8.27
C LEU A 45 10.08 -5.39 9.18
N LEU A 46 10.06 -4.10 9.47
CA LEU A 46 8.85 -3.42 9.90
C LEU A 46 8.01 -3.04 8.66
N HIS A 47 6.72 -3.26 8.74
CA HIS A 47 5.76 -3.01 7.66
C HIS A 47 4.40 -2.64 8.25
N SER A 48 3.44 -2.29 7.40
CA SER A 48 2.10 -1.83 7.83
C SER A 48 1.44 -2.79 8.83
N GLY A 49 1.47 -4.10 8.54
CA GLY A 49 0.91 -5.11 9.44
C GLY A 49 1.53 -5.21 10.85
N ASN A 50 2.84 -5.01 11.05
CA ASN A 50 3.52 -5.32 12.33
C ASN A 50 4.05 -4.10 13.09
N ALA A 51 4.02 -2.91 12.48
CA ALA A 51 4.50 -1.67 13.08
C ALA A 51 3.45 -1.06 14.04
N GLY A 52 3.93 -0.40 15.09
CA GLY A 52 3.09 0.36 16.02
C GLY A 52 2.77 1.77 15.54
N MET A 53 3.51 2.29 14.56
CA MET A 53 3.23 3.54 13.86
C MET A 53 3.92 3.59 12.48
N ILE A 54 3.40 4.46 11.61
CA ILE A 54 3.99 4.75 10.30
C ILE A 54 4.11 6.26 10.15
N ILE A 55 5.30 6.76 9.82
CA ILE A 55 5.46 8.12 9.31
C ILE A 55 5.25 8.04 7.80
N TYR A 56 4.12 8.58 7.35
CA TYR A 56 3.80 8.73 5.94
C TYR A 56 4.33 10.08 5.46
N ARG A 57 5.40 10.05 4.67
CA ARG A 57 6.02 11.23 4.08
C ARG A 57 5.71 11.28 2.59
N VAL A 58 5.42 12.47 2.09
CA VAL A 58 5.19 12.74 0.65
C VAL A 58 6.13 13.84 0.21
N GLY A 59 6.59 13.80 -1.04
CA GLY A 59 7.46 14.82 -1.64
C GLY A 59 7.23 14.92 -3.14
N GLN A 60 7.22 16.15 -3.64
CA GLN A 60 7.10 16.42 -5.08
C GLN A 60 8.48 16.64 -5.66
N LEU A 61 8.83 15.86 -6.68
CA LEU A 61 10.05 16.10 -7.43
C LEU A 61 9.87 17.25 -8.42
N GLU A 62 10.91 18.04 -8.58
CA GLU A 62 11.06 18.95 -9.71
C GLU A 62 11.20 18.13 -10.99
N TYR A 63 10.44 18.48 -12.03
CA TYR A 63 10.37 17.68 -13.27
C TYR A 63 11.75 17.48 -13.93
N GLU A 64 12.61 18.48 -13.86
CA GLU A 64 13.96 18.45 -14.44
C GLU A 64 14.90 17.46 -13.73
N PHE A 65 14.66 17.20 -12.44
CA PHE A 65 15.52 16.42 -11.56
C PHE A 65 14.85 15.16 -11.03
N ALA A 66 13.73 14.77 -11.62
CA ALA A 66 12.91 13.68 -11.10
C ALA A 66 13.65 12.33 -11.15
N ARG A 67 14.61 12.14 -12.07
CA ARG A 67 15.44 10.94 -12.09
C ARG A 67 16.41 10.92 -10.91
N GLU A 68 17.12 12.02 -10.69
CA GLU A 68 18.12 12.16 -9.64
C GLU A 68 17.49 12.10 -8.25
N GLY A 69 16.31 12.72 -8.07
CA GLY A 69 15.58 12.66 -6.81
C GLY A 69 15.04 11.27 -6.47
N ARG A 70 14.64 10.47 -7.47
CA ARG A 70 14.35 9.03 -7.26
C ARG A 70 15.60 8.26 -6.84
N GLY A 71 16.73 8.50 -7.50
CA GLY A 71 18.02 7.90 -7.14
C GLY A 71 18.43 8.23 -5.71
N TYR A 72 18.35 9.51 -5.32
CA TYR A 72 18.57 9.96 -3.94
C TYR A 72 17.65 9.22 -2.95
N SER A 73 16.38 9.05 -3.29
CA SER A 73 15.41 8.34 -2.46
C SER A 73 15.82 6.88 -2.19
N VAL A 74 16.35 6.20 -3.21
CA VAL A 74 16.87 4.82 -3.09
C VAL A 74 18.13 4.75 -2.23
N ASP A 75 19.07 5.67 -2.44
CA ASP A 75 20.30 5.68 -1.64
C ASP A 75 19.97 5.93 -0.16
N LEU A 76 19.07 6.87 0.11
CA LEU A 76 18.64 7.21 1.46
C LEU A 76 17.90 6.05 2.13
N LEU A 77 16.92 5.42 1.45
CA LEU A 77 16.19 4.30 2.04
C LEU A 77 17.11 3.11 2.30
N LYS A 78 18.06 2.85 1.40
CA LYS A 78 19.03 1.77 1.58
C LYS A 78 19.89 2.01 2.80
N TYR A 79 20.38 3.23 2.96
CA TYR A 79 21.17 3.60 4.14
C TYR A 79 20.38 3.45 5.43
N VAL A 80 19.14 3.98 5.48
CA VAL A 80 18.28 3.86 6.65
C VAL A 80 18.03 2.39 6.99
N ASN A 81 17.60 1.59 6.02
CA ASN A 81 17.27 0.18 6.26
C ASN A 81 18.49 -0.65 6.69
N ASP A 82 19.66 -0.41 6.10
CA ASP A 82 20.88 -1.15 6.44
C ASP A 82 21.43 -0.79 7.84
N ASN A 83 21.21 0.44 8.32
CA ASN A 83 21.78 0.94 9.58
C ASN A 83 20.77 1.01 10.75
N GLN A 84 19.47 0.94 10.49
CA GLN A 84 18.40 1.08 11.50
C GLN A 84 17.57 -0.20 11.67
N VAL A 85 18.22 -1.37 11.55
CA VAL A 85 17.56 -2.68 11.66
C VAL A 85 16.85 -2.81 13.02
N GLY A 86 15.56 -3.15 13.00
CA GLY A 86 14.73 -3.26 14.20
C GLY A 86 14.23 -1.94 14.79
N ILE A 87 14.75 -0.80 14.31
CA ILE A 87 14.35 0.55 14.71
C ILE A 87 13.35 1.11 13.69
N ALA A 88 13.73 1.10 12.41
CA ALA A 88 12.89 1.61 11.34
C ALA A 88 13.04 0.77 10.06
N THR A 89 11.96 0.70 9.28
CA THR A 89 12.02 0.20 7.90
C THR A 89 11.29 1.15 6.98
N THR A 90 11.98 1.66 5.97
CA THR A 90 11.47 2.62 5.00
C THR A 90 11.26 1.96 3.64
N PHE A 91 10.07 2.16 3.09
CA PHE A 91 9.74 1.80 1.71
C PHE A 91 9.35 3.03 0.92
N ALA A 92 9.78 3.09 -0.34
CA ALA A 92 9.47 4.17 -1.27
C ALA A 92 8.48 3.71 -2.35
N TYR A 93 7.52 4.57 -2.69
CA TYR A 93 6.50 4.33 -3.68
C TYR A 93 6.33 5.53 -4.60
N GLU A 94 5.88 5.28 -5.81
CA GLU A 94 5.48 6.30 -6.76
C GLU A 94 3.97 6.36 -6.90
N GLU A 95 3.44 7.58 -6.99
CA GLU A 95 2.05 7.81 -7.37
C GLU A 95 1.87 7.56 -8.87
N VAL A 96 0.97 6.64 -9.23
CA VAL A 96 0.76 6.25 -10.64
C VAL A 96 -0.44 6.94 -11.26
N PHE A 97 -1.47 7.23 -10.46
CA PHE A 97 -2.60 8.05 -10.86
C PHE A 97 -2.75 9.21 -9.90
N GLY A 98 -2.63 10.42 -10.44
CA GLY A 98 -2.71 11.67 -9.68
C GLY A 98 -1.60 12.64 -10.09
N VAL A 99 -0.77 13.04 -9.15
CA VAL A 99 0.31 14.02 -9.33
C VAL A 99 1.57 13.32 -9.82
N ARG A 100 2.02 13.73 -11.02
CA ARG A 100 3.22 13.20 -11.67
C ARG A 100 4.47 13.47 -10.82
N ASP A 101 5.39 12.51 -10.80
CA ASP A 101 6.69 12.62 -10.11
C ASP A 101 6.56 12.89 -8.59
N ARG A 102 5.47 12.42 -7.99
CA ARG A 102 5.25 12.44 -6.54
C ARG A 102 5.70 11.13 -5.91
N MET A 103 6.58 11.27 -4.93
CA MET A 103 7.13 10.17 -4.15
C MET A 103 6.43 10.08 -2.80
N HIS A 104 6.25 8.84 -2.35
CA HIS A 104 5.64 8.49 -1.07
C HIS A 104 6.58 7.58 -0.30
N TRP A 105 6.85 7.88 0.95
CA TRP A 105 7.64 7.04 1.84
C TRP A 105 6.80 6.60 3.02
N LEU A 106 6.85 5.31 3.32
CA LEU A 106 6.29 4.73 4.52
C LEU A 106 7.45 4.31 5.42
N ILE A 107 7.65 5.04 6.51
CA ILE A 107 8.68 4.77 7.51
C ILE A 107 7.99 4.08 8.69
N HIS A 108 8.22 2.79 8.83
CA HIS A 108 7.58 1.93 9.82
C HIS A 108 8.43 1.87 11.08
N MET A 109 7.81 2.08 12.24
CA MET A 109 8.49 2.09 13.54
C MET A 109 7.62 1.39 14.59
N ARG A 110 8.24 0.89 15.66
CA ARG A 110 7.46 0.33 16.78
C ARG A 110 6.88 1.44 17.63
N SER A 111 7.69 2.45 17.99
CA SER A 111 7.23 3.55 18.83
C SER A 111 7.87 4.90 18.52
N PRO A 112 7.22 6.02 18.91
CA PRO A 112 7.80 7.35 18.77
C PRO A 112 9.14 7.52 19.49
N ASN A 113 9.39 6.75 20.56
CA ASN A 113 10.64 6.84 21.33
C ASN A 113 11.87 6.47 20.48
N GLN A 114 11.69 5.58 19.50
CA GLN A 114 12.74 5.19 18.55
C GLN A 114 13.04 6.29 17.52
N TYR A 115 12.17 7.29 17.38
CA TYR A 115 12.41 8.40 16.46
C TYR A 115 13.65 9.21 16.84
N GLY A 116 13.97 9.29 18.13
CA GLY A 116 15.21 9.91 18.60
C GLY A 116 16.46 9.25 18.03
N GLU A 117 16.46 7.92 17.89
CA GLU A 117 17.61 7.18 17.32
C GLU A 117 17.80 7.50 15.82
N LEU A 118 16.70 7.71 15.10
CA LEU A 118 16.74 8.15 13.70
C LEU A 118 17.23 9.59 13.57
N LEU A 119 16.82 10.49 14.46
CA LEU A 119 17.32 11.87 14.51
C LEU A 119 18.81 11.93 14.85
N GLU A 120 19.26 11.15 15.83
CA GLU A 120 20.68 11.05 16.19
C GLU A 120 21.54 10.60 15.00
N MET A 121 21.07 9.64 14.20
CA MET A 121 21.73 9.27 12.95
C MET A 121 21.75 10.45 11.95
N VAL A 122 20.63 11.15 11.76
CA VAL A 122 20.56 12.28 10.82
C VAL A 122 21.55 13.40 11.22
N ASP A 123 21.64 13.68 12.52
CA ASP A 123 22.43 14.81 13.04
C ASP A 123 23.93 14.49 13.16
N HIS A 124 24.30 13.24 13.44
CA HIS A 124 25.67 12.89 13.84
C HIS A 124 26.37 11.86 12.93
N ASP A 125 25.69 11.27 11.94
CA ASP A 125 26.29 10.30 11.03
C ASP A 125 26.87 10.98 9.77
N GLU A 126 28.21 11.01 9.68
CA GLU A 126 28.93 11.59 8.54
C GLU A 126 28.53 10.96 7.20
N LYS A 127 28.25 9.64 7.15
CA LYS A 127 27.86 8.99 5.90
C LYS A 127 26.44 9.37 5.48
N PHE A 128 25.55 9.58 6.45
CA PHE A 128 24.21 10.09 6.17
C PHE A 128 24.28 11.51 5.62
N GLN A 129 25.13 12.35 6.21
CA GLN A 129 25.37 13.70 5.75
C GLN A 129 25.96 13.69 4.34
N ASP A 130 26.94 12.84 4.06
CA ASP A 130 27.54 12.67 2.72
C ASP A 130 26.48 12.38 1.65
N ILE A 131 25.54 11.47 1.92
CA ILE A 131 24.43 11.16 0.99
C ILE A 131 23.61 12.41 0.64
N SER A 132 23.46 13.32 1.61
CA SER A 132 22.62 14.52 1.54
C SER A 132 23.34 15.77 1.04
N VAL A 133 24.66 15.89 1.21
CA VAL A 133 25.43 17.08 0.80
C VAL A 133 26.17 16.92 -0.52
N VAL A 134 26.38 15.68 -0.98
CA VAL A 134 27.03 15.42 -2.28
C VAL A 134 26.29 16.10 -3.42
N ASP A 135 27.05 16.74 -4.30
CA ASP A 135 26.53 17.28 -5.55
C ASP A 135 26.08 16.11 -6.45
N ARG A 136 24.78 16.03 -6.63
CA ARG A 136 24.11 15.00 -7.43
C ARG A 136 23.61 15.56 -8.76
N LEU A 137 23.86 16.84 -9.04
CA LEU A 137 23.46 17.54 -10.25
C LEU A 137 24.67 18.18 -10.97
N PRO A 138 25.81 17.47 -11.14
CA PRO A 138 27.05 18.08 -11.64
C PRO A 138 26.89 18.65 -13.06
N GLU A 139 26.05 18.03 -13.89
CA GLU A 139 25.77 18.46 -15.26
C GLU A 139 24.54 19.37 -15.36
N LYS A 140 23.83 19.59 -14.25
CA LYS A 140 22.55 20.33 -14.20
C LYS A 140 22.60 21.52 -13.23
N GLY A 141 23.72 22.25 -13.28
CA GLY A 141 23.89 23.50 -12.51
C GLY A 141 24.21 23.31 -11.04
N HIS A 142 24.71 22.13 -10.66
CA HIS A 142 25.16 21.72 -9.32
C HIS A 142 24.06 21.77 -8.24
N GLY A 143 24.10 20.85 -7.29
CA GLY A 143 23.20 20.87 -6.14
C GLY A 143 22.91 19.48 -5.59
N ASN A 144 22.23 19.49 -4.46
CA ASN A 144 21.84 18.30 -3.73
C ASN A 144 20.31 18.10 -3.81
N TRP A 145 19.77 17.30 -2.89
CA TRP A 145 18.35 16.98 -2.80
C TRP A 145 17.45 18.22 -2.71
N GLU A 146 17.91 19.34 -2.14
CA GLU A 146 17.09 20.55 -2.00
C GLU A 146 16.62 21.12 -3.35
N LYS A 147 17.43 20.94 -4.41
CA LYS A 147 17.02 21.33 -5.77
C LYS A 147 16.11 20.31 -6.43
N MET A 148 16.20 19.04 -6.03
CA MET A 148 15.46 17.95 -6.66
C MET A 148 13.98 17.93 -6.27
N PHE A 149 13.64 18.52 -5.12
CA PHE A 149 12.28 18.57 -4.61
C PHE A 149 11.72 19.98 -4.69
N THR A 150 10.45 20.07 -5.05
CA THR A 150 9.75 21.36 -5.05
C THR A 150 9.71 21.93 -3.64
N PRO A 151 10.09 23.21 -3.42
CA PRO A 151 10.05 23.83 -2.11
C PRO A 151 8.67 23.72 -1.46
N ARG A 152 8.63 23.36 -0.17
CA ARG A 152 7.40 23.13 0.61
C ARG A 152 6.51 21.98 0.12
N SER A 153 7.04 21.08 -0.71
CA SER A 153 6.29 19.89 -1.11
C SER A 153 6.29 18.77 -0.09
N PHE A 154 7.28 18.75 0.82
CA PHE A 154 7.35 17.75 1.87
C PHE A 154 6.19 17.91 2.87
N ALA A 155 5.47 16.82 3.08
CA ALA A 155 4.42 16.71 4.09
C ALA A 155 4.55 15.37 4.80
N GLU A 156 4.33 15.38 6.11
CA GLU A 156 4.38 14.17 6.95
C GLU A 156 3.09 14.02 7.74
N ARG A 157 2.68 12.75 7.92
CA ARG A 157 1.53 12.38 8.73
C ARG A 157 1.89 11.14 9.53
N ILE A 158 1.43 11.08 10.78
CA ILE A 158 1.68 9.94 11.66
C ILE A 158 0.44 9.05 11.65
N LEU A 159 0.58 7.86 11.11
CA LEU A 159 -0.49 6.87 11.04
C LEU A 159 -0.28 5.86 12.17
N VAL A 160 -1.30 5.67 13.01
CA VAL A 160 -1.28 4.70 14.11
C VAL A 160 -2.37 3.66 13.85
N PRO A 161 -2.08 2.36 13.98
CA PRO A 161 -3.09 1.32 13.84
C PRO A 161 -4.32 1.63 14.69
N GLN A 162 -5.49 1.56 14.05
CA GLN A 162 -6.77 1.64 14.74
C GLN A 162 -6.83 0.51 15.78
N HIS A 163 -7.14 0.88 17.02
CA HIS A 163 -7.23 -0.05 18.14
C HIS A 163 -8.45 0.24 19.01
N GLY A 164 -8.74 -0.66 19.94
CA GLY A 164 -9.86 -0.52 20.90
C GLY A 164 -11.24 -0.90 20.35
N LEU A 165 -11.34 -1.35 19.09
CA LEU A 165 -12.55 -1.97 18.53
C LEU A 165 -12.56 -3.51 18.65
N HIS A 166 -11.47 -4.09 19.17
CA HIS A 166 -11.17 -5.54 19.20
C HIS A 166 -12.04 -6.40 20.13
N LEU A 167 -13.21 -5.93 20.59
CA LEU A 167 -14.13 -6.75 21.39
C LEU A 167 -14.73 -7.95 20.60
N ARG A 168 -14.28 -8.24 19.37
CA ARG A 168 -14.80 -9.31 18.51
C ARG A 168 -13.90 -10.53 18.33
N HIS A 169 -12.59 -10.43 18.56
CA HIS A 169 -11.66 -11.53 18.25
C HIS A 169 -10.99 -12.17 19.46
N GLY A 170 -11.48 -11.94 20.68
CA GLY A 170 -11.18 -12.79 21.84
C GLY A 170 -9.69 -13.00 22.17
N GLU A 171 -8.78 -12.17 21.64
CA GLU A 171 -7.37 -12.25 22.01
C GLU A 171 -7.19 -11.56 23.35
N ALA A 172 -6.76 -12.37 24.31
CA ALA A 172 -6.58 -12.01 25.69
C ALA A 172 -5.65 -10.79 25.82
N GLU A 173 -6.03 -9.86 26.68
CA GLU A 173 -5.06 -9.16 27.50
C GLU A 173 -4.19 -10.24 28.20
N GLY A 174 -3.09 -10.70 27.60
CA GLY A 174 -2.22 -11.65 28.31
C GLY A 174 -1.25 -12.58 27.59
N ASP A 175 -1.22 -12.71 26.25
CA ASP A 175 -0.21 -13.58 25.59
C ASP A 175 0.88 -12.77 24.85
N GLY A 176 1.62 -11.99 25.64
CA GLY A 176 3.08 -12.11 25.74
C GLY A 176 3.99 -12.12 24.50
N ASP A 177 3.65 -11.53 23.36
CA ASP A 177 4.68 -11.21 22.36
C ASP A 177 5.48 -9.98 22.83
N ALA A 178 6.68 -10.22 23.38
CA ALA A 178 7.58 -9.16 23.84
C ALA A 178 7.91 -8.12 22.75
N THR A 179 7.74 -8.46 21.47
CA THR A 179 7.91 -7.51 20.37
C THR A 179 6.68 -6.63 20.14
N GLU A 180 5.46 -7.14 20.35
CA GLU A 180 4.24 -6.32 20.33
C GLU A 180 4.18 -5.36 21.51
N ALA A 181 4.71 -5.75 22.67
CA ALA A 181 4.78 -4.88 23.84
C ALA A 181 5.65 -3.62 23.62
N GLN A 182 6.51 -3.63 22.58
CA GLN A 182 7.32 -2.47 22.19
C GLN A 182 6.56 -1.52 21.26
N ASN A 183 5.44 -1.96 20.68
CA ASN A 183 4.66 -1.15 19.76
C ASN A 183 3.88 -0.08 20.54
N PHE A 184 3.83 1.14 19.98
CA PHE A 184 3.09 2.26 20.53
C PHE A 184 1.57 2.03 20.52
N ALA A 185 1.08 1.27 19.55
CA ALA A 185 -0.27 0.74 19.50
C ALA A 185 -0.21 -0.73 19.04
N PRO A 186 -1.21 -1.57 19.39
CA PRO A 186 -1.30 -2.93 18.87
C PRO A 186 -1.19 -2.95 17.35
N SER A 187 -0.37 -3.85 16.81
CA SER A 187 -0.13 -3.85 15.38
C SER A 187 -1.39 -4.17 14.56
N ALA A 188 -1.45 -3.63 13.34
CA ALA A 188 -2.64 -3.73 12.50
C ALA A 188 -2.93 -5.18 12.04
N ARG A 189 -1.97 -6.11 12.10
CA ARG A 189 -2.16 -7.53 11.74
C ARG A 189 -3.29 -8.20 12.52
N HIS A 190 -3.58 -7.72 13.75
CA HIS A 190 -4.65 -8.23 14.62
C HIS A 190 -6.04 -7.65 14.29
N GLN A 191 -6.15 -6.78 13.28
CA GLN A 191 -7.43 -6.23 12.84
C GLN A 191 -8.14 -7.11 11.79
N SER A 192 -7.51 -8.21 11.38
CA SER A 192 -7.97 -9.11 10.32
C SER A 192 -7.98 -10.56 10.80
N ALA A 193 -9.00 -11.34 10.42
CA ALA A 193 -9.01 -12.79 10.63
C ALA A 193 -8.19 -13.57 9.59
N GLN A 194 -7.61 -12.91 8.58
CA GLN A 194 -6.73 -13.57 7.61
C GLN A 194 -5.52 -14.20 8.31
N PRO A 195 -5.13 -15.44 7.98
CA PRO A 195 -3.87 -16.01 8.41
C PRO A 195 -2.67 -15.12 8.04
N PHE A 196 -1.68 -14.99 8.93
CA PHE A 196 -0.56 -14.07 8.74
C PHE A 196 0.29 -14.35 7.48
N ASP A 197 0.37 -15.61 7.05
CA ASP A 197 1.10 -16.02 5.84
C ASP A 197 0.41 -15.59 4.54
N VAL A 198 -0.89 -15.28 4.59
CA VAL A 198 -1.65 -14.75 3.45
C VAL A 198 -1.92 -13.24 3.53
N GLN A 199 -1.64 -12.61 4.68
CA GLN A 199 -1.79 -11.16 4.83
C GLN A 199 -0.78 -10.41 3.96
N LEU A 200 -1.29 -9.42 3.22
CA LEU A 200 -0.49 -8.45 2.49
C LEU A 200 -0.20 -7.24 3.38
N ASN A 201 0.96 -6.64 3.16
CA ASN A 201 1.44 -5.46 3.87
C ASN A 201 2.30 -4.61 2.92
N SER A 202 2.78 -3.47 3.42
CA SER A 202 3.58 -2.54 2.64
C SER A 202 4.85 -3.19 2.04
N ALA A 203 5.47 -4.17 2.70
CA ALA A 203 6.66 -4.83 2.17
C ALA A 203 6.36 -5.79 0.99
N ASN A 204 5.29 -6.57 1.08
CA ASN A 204 5.02 -7.69 0.16
C ASN A 204 3.92 -7.44 -0.89
N ALA A 205 3.20 -6.32 -0.78
CA ALA A 205 2.17 -5.96 -1.76
C ALA A 205 2.78 -5.54 -3.11
N GLY A 206 2.07 -5.84 -4.19
CA GLY A 206 2.42 -5.37 -5.53
C GLY A 206 1.96 -3.93 -5.79
N ALA A 207 0.92 -3.49 -5.09
CA ALA A 207 0.43 -2.12 -5.09
C ALA A 207 -0.23 -1.79 -3.76
N VAL A 208 -0.24 -0.51 -3.39
CA VAL A 208 -0.93 -0.01 -2.20
C VAL A 208 -1.85 1.13 -2.62
N VAL A 209 -3.12 1.05 -2.25
CA VAL A 209 -4.03 2.20 -2.30
C VAL A 209 -4.15 2.79 -0.90
N LEU A 210 -3.76 4.05 -0.77
CA LEU A 210 -4.05 4.84 0.43
C LEU A 210 -5.41 5.47 0.25
N ARG A 211 -6.42 4.94 0.96
CA ARG A 211 -7.75 5.55 1.05
C ARG A 211 -7.82 6.40 2.31
N GLU A 212 -8.08 7.69 2.19
CA GLU A 212 -8.24 8.63 3.31
C GLU A 212 -9.69 9.12 3.41
N ALA A 213 -10.17 9.40 4.62
CA ALA A 213 -11.51 9.97 4.83
C ALA A 213 -11.61 10.78 6.13
N ASP A 214 -12.47 11.81 6.11
CA ASP A 214 -12.84 12.57 7.30
C ASP A 214 -14.16 12.05 7.87
N VAL A 215 -14.14 11.55 9.11
CA VAL A 215 -15.35 11.15 9.84
C VAL A 215 -15.96 12.38 10.49
N LYS A 216 -17.29 12.53 10.43
CA LYS A 216 -17.97 13.59 11.19
C LYS A 216 -17.76 13.36 12.68
N TYR A 217 -17.30 14.40 13.38
CA TYR A 217 -16.95 14.36 14.80
C TYR A 217 -18.04 13.76 15.72
N GLU A 218 -19.30 14.01 15.40
CA GLU A 218 -20.48 13.52 16.14
C GLU A 218 -20.78 12.03 15.96
N TYR A 219 -20.20 11.41 14.92
CA TYR A 219 -20.35 9.99 14.56
C TYR A 219 -19.01 9.24 14.54
N ARG A 220 -18.03 9.77 15.27
CA ARG A 220 -16.64 9.33 15.18
C ARG A 220 -16.44 7.86 15.54
N LYS A 221 -17.23 7.31 16.45
CA LYS A 221 -17.16 5.89 16.85
C LYS A 221 -17.79 5.02 15.78
N GLU A 222 -18.94 5.44 15.28
CA GLU A 222 -19.71 4.77 14.25
C GLU A 222 -18.93 4.69 12.92
N GLY A 223 -18.21 5.76 12.55
CA GLY A 223 -17.34 5.79 11.37
C GLY A 223 -16.17 4.82 11.45
N ARG A 224 -15.47 4.77 12.60
CA ARG A 224 -14.40 3.78 12.84
C ARG A 224 -14.93 2.35 12.79
N LEU A 225 -16.10 2.10 13.40
CA LEU A 225 -16.75 0.79 13.36
C LEU A 225 -17.17 0.39 11.93
N PHE A 226 -17.63 1.34 11.11
CA PHE A 226 -17.85 1.08 9.69
C PHE A 226 -16.56 0.69 8.98
N GLY A 227 -15.48 1.47 9.18
CA GLY A 227 -14.19 1.17 8.56
C GLY A 227 -13.65 -0.21 8.95
N PHE A 228 -13.81 -0.60 10.21
CA PHE A 228 -13.44 -1.92 10.71
C PHE A 228 -14.31 -3.04 10.13
N ASP A 229 -15.64 -2.88 10.16
CA ASP A 229 -16.57 -3.85 9.56
C ASP A 229 -16.29 -4.04 8.06
N TRP A 230 -16.05 -2.95 7.32
CA TRP A 230 -15.78 -2.97 5.89
C TRP A 230 -14.46 -3.66 5.55
N GLN A 231 -13.37 -3.29 6.24
CA GLN A 231 -12.08 -3.93 5.97
C GLN A 231 -12.11 -5.43 6.29
N GLU A 232 -12.76 -5.85 7.37
CA GLU A 232 -12.81 -7.26 7.77
C GLU A 232 -13.64 -8.08 6.77
N TYR A 233 -14.74 -7.51 6.25
CA TYR A 233 -15.50 -8.13 5.18
C TYR A 233 -14.62 -8.33 3.94
N VAL A 234 -13.92 -7.30 3.48
CA VAL A 234 -13.04 -7.39 2.31
C VAL A 234 -11.90 -8.38 2.55
N ASN A 235 -11.25 -8.32 3.70
CA ASN A 235 -10.15 -9.21 4.08
C ASN A 235 -10.60 -10.66 4.05
N ARG A 236 -11.80 -10.98 4.54
CA ARG A 236 -12.33 -12.34 4.49
C ARG A 236 -12.59 -12.79 3.05
N GLU A 237 -13.31 -11.99 2.26
CA GLU A 237 -13.74 -12.40 0.92
C GLU A 237 -12.59 -12.42 -0.11
N LEU A 238 -11.54 -11.62 0.08
CA LEU A 238 -10.39 -11.51 -0.82
C LEU A 238 -9.08 -11.95 -0.17
N ALA A 239 -9.14 -12.92 0.74
CA ALA A 239 -7.99 -13.47 1.43
C ALA A 239 -6.84 -13.86 0.48
N GLY A 240 -5.63 -13.40 0.80
CA GLY A 240 -4.45 -13.60 -0.03
C GLY A 240 -4.38 -12.73 -1.29
N ARG A 241 -5.43 -12.01 -1.67
CA ARG A 241 -5.43 -11.10 -2.84
C ARG A 241 -5.42 -9.64 -2.42
N VAL A 242 -6.17 -9.32 -1.37
CA VAL A 242 -6.28 -7.99 -0.79
C VAL A 242 -6.21 -8.08 0.72
N THR A 243 -5.44 -7.19 1.34
CA THR A 243 -5.46 -6.97 2.79
C THR A 243 -5.58 -5.48 3.08
N ILE A 244 -6.61 -5.12 3.83
CA ILE A 244 -6.92 -3.76 4.24
C ILE A 244 -6.64 -3.62 5.72
N LEU A 245 -5.85 -2.61 6.06
CA LEU A 245 -5.47 -2.26 7.42
C LEU A 245 -5.88 -0.80 7.71
N LEU A 246 -6.51 -0.57 8.86
CA LEU A 246 -7.09 0.71 9.24
C LEU A 246 -6.18 1.44 10.23
N TYR A 247 -5.94 2.71 9.96
CA TYR A 247 -5.12 3.62 10.75
C TYR A 247 -5.87 4.91 11.03
N GLU A 248 -5.47 5.59 12.09
CA GLU A 248 -5.90 6.94 12.42
C GLU A 248 -4.71 7.90 12.37
N GLU A 249 -4.96 9.14 11.96
CA GLU A 249 -3.96 10.19 12.07
C GLU A 249 -3.75 10.57 13.54
N THR A 250 -2.51 10.51 14.00
CA THR A 250 -2.11 11.06 15.30
C THR A 250 -1.27 12.32 15.08
N PHE A 251 -1.40 13.30 15.98
CA PHE A 251 -0.71 14.60 15.89
C PHE A 251 -1.07 15.48 14.69
N GLY A 252 -2.20 15.22 14.04
CA GLY A 252 -2.69 16.01 12.90
C GLY A 252 -4.20 16.23 12.94
N ARG A 253 -4.89 15.93 11.84
CA ARG A 253 -6.34 16.15 11.72
C ARG A 253 -7.12 15.13 12.56
N GLN A 254 -7.95 15.65 13.47
CA GLN A 254 -8.82 14.80 14.28
C GLN A 254 -9.88 14.09 13.42
N ASP A 255 -10.19 12.84 13.76
CA ASP A 255 -11.20 12.01 13.09
C ASP A 255 -10.93 11.79 11.60
N HIS A 256 -9.66 11.85 11.22
CA HIS A 256 -9.16 11.49 9.91
C HIS A 256 -8.60 10.07 9.95
N ILE A 257 -9.11 9.20 9.07
CA ILE A 257 -8.77 7.78 9.04
C ILE A 257 -8.21 7.37 7.68
N TYR A 258 -7.38 6.34 7.70
CA TYR A 258 -6.71 5.80 6.54
C TYR A 258 -6.93 4.30 6.44
N TRP A 259 -7.29 3.82 5.26
CA TRP A 259 -7.15 2.41 4.92
C TRP A 259 -5.93 2.26 4.01
N LEU A 260 -4.96 1.48 4.46
CA LEU A 260 -3.91 0.94 3.59
C LEU A 260 -4.46 -0.34 2.95
N ILE A 261 -4.86 -0.22 1.68
CA ILE A 261 -5.40 -1.31 0.88
C ILE A 261 -4.24 -1.93 0.09
N HIS A 262 -3.76 -3.07 0.55
CA HIS A 262 -2.66 -3.80 -0.06
C HIS A 262 -3.21 -4.75 -1.10
N LEU A 263 -2.73 -4.63 -2.34
CA LEU A 263 -3.11 -5.46 -3.46
C LEU A 263 -1.95 -6.39 -3.82
N ARG A 264 -2.21 -7.67 -4.06
CA ARG A 264 -1.16 -8.58 -4.55
C ARG A 264 -0.68 -8.13 -5.93
N SER A 265 -1.60 -7.68 -6.76
CA SER A 265 -1.35 -7.11 -8.09
C SER A 265 -2.38 -6.01 -8.41
N LEU A 266 -2.12 -5.20 -9.44
CA LEU A 266 -3.08 -4.18 -9.88
C LEU A 266 -4.43 -4.77 -10.32
N ASP A 267 -4.45 -6.00 -10.84
CA ASP A 267 -5.68 -6.67 -11.25
C ASP A 267 -6.62 -6.95 -10.05
N ASP A 268 -6.06 -7.05 -8.84
CA ASP A 268 -6.86 -7.26 -7.62
C ASP A 268 -7.67 -6.01 -7.22
N TRP A 269 -7.36 -4.84 -7.79
CA TRP A 269 -8.23 -3.66 -7.66
C TRP A 269 -9.61 -3.89 -8.26
N GLN A 270 -9.67 -4.55 -9.43
CA GLN A 270 -10.94 -4.87 -10.06
C GLN A 270 -11.75 -5.85 -9.21
N ALA A 271 -11.09 -6.83 -8.59
CA ALA A 271 -11.75 -7.76 -7.68
C ALA A 271 -12.36 -7.05 -6.45
N LEU A 272 -11.67 -6.07 -5.88
CA LEU A 272 -12.22 -5.21 -4.84
C LEU A 272 -13.43 -4.41 -5.33
N ALA A 273 -13.31 -3.75 -6.49
CA ALA A 273 -14.40 -2.96 -7.06
C ALA A 273 -15.63 -3.82 -7.39
N ASP A 274 -15.45 -5.06 -7.83
CA ASP A 274 -16.53 -6.00 -8.12
C ASP A 274 -17.17 -6.51 -6.83
N LEU A 275 -16.38 -6.80 -5.80
CA LEU A 275 -16.89 -7.17 -4.48
C LEU A 275 -17.81 -6.07 -3.92
N GLU A 276 -17.40 -4.80 -4.01
CA GLU A 276 -18.18 -3.65 -3.55
C GLU A 276 -19.56 -3.53 -4.23
N ARG A 277 -19.77 -4.15 -5.40
CA ARG A 277 -21.04 -4.16 -6.13
C ARG A 277 -21.93 -5.37 -5.81
N THR A 278 -21.45 -6.32 -5.03
CA THR A 278 -22.21 -7.53 -4.70
C THR A 278 -23.31 -7.25 -3.67
N ASP A 279 -24.40 -8.02 -3.75
CA ASP A 279 -25.49 -7.96 -2.79
C ASP A 279 -25.05 -8.20 -1.33
N GLY A 280 -24.02 -9.03 -1.12
CA GLY A 280 -23.53 -9.40 0.21
C GLY A 280 -23.02 -8.20 0.98
N ILE A 281 -22.01 -7.50 0.44
CA ILE A 281 -21.44 -6.32 1.09
C ILE A 281 -22.45 -5.17 1.17
N GLN A 282 -23.32 -5.04 0.16
CA GLN A 282 -24.38 -4.04 0.18
C GLN A 282 -25.33 -4.25 1.35
N LYS A 283 -25.73 -5.48 1.64
CA LYS A 283 -26.64 -5.80 2.76
C LYS A 283 -25.94 -5.77 4.11
N GLU A 284 -24.76 -6.38 4.22
CA GLU A 284 -24.08 -6.59 5.51
C GLU A 284 -23.33 -5.35 6.01
N ILE A 285 -22.78 -4.55 5.09
CA ILE A 285 -21.87 -3.45 5.44
C ILE A 285 -22.50 -2.09 5.16
N TYR A 286 -22.96 -1.86 3.93
CA TYR A 286 -23.43 -0.54 3.49
C TYR A 286 -24.85 -0.23 3.97
N ALA A 287 -25.80 -1.16 3.85
CA ALA A 287 -27.20 -0.95 4.25
C ALA A 287 -27.43 -1.08 5.77
N LYS A 288 -26.43 -1.53 6.52
CA LYS A 288 -26.50 -1.69 7.97
C LYS A 288 -26.80 -0.34 8.63
N PRO A 289 -27.90 -0.20 9.39
CA PRO A 289 -28.18 1.01 10.15
C PRO A 289 -27.07 1.25 11.18
N ARG A 290 -26.49 2.45 11.19
CA ARG A 290 -25.36 2.80 12.06
C ARG A 290 -25.68 3.96 13.00
N LEU A 291 -26.68 4.76 12.65
CA LEU A 291 -27.13 5.89 13.46
C LEU A 291 -28.47 5.56 14.11
N HIS A 292 -28.59 5.91 15.39
CA HIS A 292 -29.86 5.80 16.09
C HIS A 292 -30.90 6.74 15.47
N GLU A 293 -32.18 6.35 15.46
CA GLU A 293 -33.26 7.14 14.86
C GLU A 293 -33.38 8.55 15.46
N SER A 294 -33.11 8.68 16.77
CA SER A 294 -33.09 9.99 17.44
C SER A 294 -32.00 10.95 16.94
N LYS A 295 -30.99 10.45 16.22
CA LYS A 295 -29.95 11.23 15.54
C LYS A 295 -30.23 11.40 14.03
N GLY A 296 -31.45 11.10 13.59
CA GLY A 296 -31.87 11.16 12.18
C GLY A 296 -31.83 9.81 11.45
N GLY A 297 -31.33 8.75 12.10
CA GLY A 297 -31.08 7.46 11.44
C GLY A 297 -30.02 7.58 10.34
N GLY A 298 -29.76 6.46 9.65
CA GLY A 298 -28.87 6.45 8.49
C GLY A 298 -27.81 5.37 8.51
N THR A 299 -27.12 5.29 7.39
CA THR A 299 -26.10 4.29 7.09
C THR A 299 -24.71 4.91 7.05
N TRP A 300 -23.77 4.28 6.33
CA TRP A 300 -22.37 4.69 6.29
C TRP A 300 -22.15 6.09 5.70
N ASP A 301 -22.95 6.47 4.70
CA ASP A 301 -22.87 7.71 3.94
C ASP A 301 -23.02 8.96 4.83
N GLN A 302 -23.77 8.82 5.93
CA GLN A 302 -23.97 9.90 6.89
C GLN A 302 -22.80 10.09 7.86
N LEU A 303 -21.90 9.10 7.97
CA LEU A 303 -20.81 9.09 8.94
C LEU A 303 -19.64 9.98 8.52
N PHE A 304 -19.46 10.19 7.21
CA PHE A 304 -18.31 10.88 6.65
C PHE A 304 -18.65 12.29 6.19
N VAL A 305 -17.66 13.18 6.23
CA VAL A 305 -17.78 14.49 5.58
C VAL A 305 -17.90 14.25 4.07
N SER A 306 -18.92 14.83 3.45
CA SER A 306 -19.14 14.70 2.00
C SER A 306 -17.88 15.10 1.23
N THR A 307 -17.51 14.31 0.21
CA THR A 307 -16.32 14.53 -0.65
C THR A 307 -14.95 14.33 0.02
N SER A 308 -14.90 13.83 1.25
CA SER A 308 -13.63 13.59 1.95
C SER A 308 -12.91 12.29 1.57
N ILE A 309 -13.63 11.29 1.05
CA ILE A 309 -13.04 10.00 0.68
C ILE A 309 -12.19 10.16 -0.57
N ARG A 310 -10.91 9.80 -0.49
CA ARG A 310 -9.94 9.92 -1.58
C ARG A 310 -9.02 8.71 -1.61
N ASP A 311 -8.70 8.26 -2.82
CA ASP A 311 -7.80 7.13 -3.05
C ASP A 311 -6.53 7.63 -3.77
N THR A 312 -5.37 7.21 -3.28
CA THR A 312 -4.07 7.41 -3.95
C THR A 312 -3.46 6.05 -4.25
N LEU A 313 -3.22 5.76 -5.53
CA LEU A 313 -2.58 4.50 -5.96
C LEU A 313 -1.06 4.66 -5.99
N MET A 314 -0.38 3.80 -5.24
CA MET A 314 1.06 3.78 -5.07
C MET A 314 1.63 2.44 -5.54
N LEU A 315 2.68 2.47 -6.35
CA LEU A 315 3.46 1.28 -6.72
C LEU A 315 4.84 1.30 -6.04
N PRO A 316 5.36 0.15 -5.59
CA PRO A 316 6.72 0.09 -5.08
C PRO A 316 7.72 0.61 -6.13
N TYR A 317 8.57 1.56 -5.73
CA TYR A 317 9.60 2.08 -6.62
C TYR A 317 10.64 1.00 -6.95
N ARG A 318 11.04 0.91 -8.22
CA ARG A 318 12.01 -0.08 -8.71
C ARG A 318 13.43 0.50 -8.67
N THR A 319 14.31 -0.14 -7.92
CA THR A 319 15.73 0.26 -7.84
C THR A 319 16.46 0.08 -9.18
N SER A 320 16.02 -0.85 -10.03
CA SER A 320 16.56 -1.08 -11.39
C SER A 320 16.29 0.05 -12.37
N ASP A 321 15.28 0.89 -12.13
CA ASP A 321 14.89 1.95 -13.06
C ASP A 321 15.92 3.11 -13.09
N VAL A 322 16.83 3.13 -12.10
CA VAL A 322 17.98 4.05 -12.06
C VAL A 322 19.08 3.64 -13.04
N ALA A 323 19.24 2.33 -13.30
CA ALA A 323 20.35 1.76 -14.08
C ALA A 323 20.06 1.60 -15.59
N ALA A 324 18.79 1.68 -16.01
CA ALA A 324 18.36 1.36 -17.37
C ALA A 324 18.11 2.57 -18.29
N SER A 325 18.52 3.79 -17.94
CA SER A 325 18.33 4.98 -18.79
C SER A 325 19.58 5.84 -18.98
#